data_AF-B9SFF0-F1
#
_entry.id   AF-B9SFF0-F1
#
_cell.length_a   1.000
_cell.length_b   1.000
_cell.length_c   1.000
_cell.angle_alpha   90.00
_cell.angle_beta   90.00
_cell.angle_gamma   90.00
#
_symmetry.space_group_name_H-M   'P 1'
#
loop_
_entity.id
_entity.type
_entity.pdbx_description
1 polymer ?
#
loop_
_entity_poly.entity_id
_entity_poly.type
_entity_poly.pdbx_seq_one_letter_code
_entity_poly.pdbx_strand_id
1 'polypeptide(L)'
;MVSVYLNGFTLTGDTSRFTFSDESPLYNYLLDPNGEFSRKTWVNKTESWETDWQIPETECNVDGICGVFGACNPQNSPVCSCLRGFEPKNADEWTRGNWTSGCVRRRYLQCERTENGGELGKEDGFLKLET
;
A
#
# COMPACT_ATOMS: atom_id res chain seq x y z
N MET A 1 1.36 -34.41 12.80
CA MET A 1 0.59 -33.53 11.89
C MET A 1 0.71 -32.13 12.45
N VAL A 2 1.59 -31.30 11.90
CA VAL A 2 1.90 -29.96 12.43
C VAL A 2 0.97 -28.97 11.73
N SER A 3 0.19 -28.21 12.50
CA SER A 3 -0.73 -27.20 11.98
C SER A 3 0.05 -26.04 11.34
N VAL A 4 -0.34 -25.64 10.13
CA VAL A 4 0.42 -24.71 9.25
C VAL A 4 0.09 -23.23 9.54
N TYR A 5 -0.60 -22.91 10.64
CA TYR A 5 -0.96 -21.54 11.01
C TYR A 5 -0.32 -21.14 12.34
N LEU A 6 0.93 -20.71 12.28
CA LEU A 6 1.70 -20.20 13.43
C LEU A 6 1.20 -18.81 13.90
N ASN A 7 0.51 -18.06 13.05
CA ASN A 7 -0.09 -16.76 13.38
C ASN A 7 -1.54 -16.73 12.91
N GLY A 8 -2.41 -16.06 13.68
CA GLY A 8 -3.85 -16.03 13.43
C GLY A 8 -4.41 -14.61 13.42
N PHE A 9 -5.44 -14.40 12.60
CA PHE A 9 -6.28 -13.22 12.64
C PHE A 9 -7.71 -13.68 12.89
N THR A 10 -8.36 -13.10 13.89
CA THR A 10 -9.76 -13.37 14.21
C THR A 10 -10.52 -12.06 14.27
N LEU A 11 -11.66 -12.01 13.57
CA LEU A 11 -12.63 -10.93 13.64
C LEU A 11 -13.88 -11.46 14.34
N THR A 12 -14.28 -10.86 15.44
CA THR A 12 -15.46 -11.25 16.21
C THR A 12 -16.29 -10.00 16.51
N GLY A 13 -17.40 -9.84 15.79
CA GLY A 13 -18.12 -8.56 15.76
C GLY A 13 -17.18 -7.45 15.27
N ASP A 14 -17.03 -6.40 16.08
CA ASP A 14 -16.15 -5.27 15.81
C ASP A 14 -14.72 -5.43 16.39
N THR A 15 -14.43 -6.56 17.04
CA THR A 15 -13.12 -6.82 17.63
C THR A 15 -12.23 -7.59 16.65
N SER A 16 -11.10 -7.00 16.28
CA SER A 16 -10.02 -7.68 15.58
C SER A 16 -8.93 -8.11 16.57
N ARG A 17 -8.45 -9.34 16.44
CA ARG A 17 -7.37 -9.88 17.27
C ARG A 17 -6.35 -10.59 16.40
N PHE A 18 -5.09 -10.26 16.63
CA PHE A 18 -3.94 -10.95 16.06
C PHE A 18 -3.33 -11.84 17.15
N THR A 19 -3.05 -13.10 16.83
CA THR A 19 -2.40 -14.06 17.73
C THR A 19 -1.10 -14.55 17.11
N PHE A 20 -0.04 -14.55 17.90
CA PHE A 20 1.28 -15.03 17.50
C PHE A 20 1.60 -16.30 18.30
N SER A 21 2.27 -17.28 17.69
CA SER A 21 2.65 -18.52 18.37
C SER A 21 3.81 -18.31 19.35
N ASP A 22 3.74 -19.04 20.47
CA ASP A 22 4.56 -18.89 21.67
C ASP A 22 6.07 -19.24 21.53
N GLU A 23 6.53 -19.70 20.36
CA GLU A 23 7.97 -19.95 20.10
C GLU A 23 8.73 -18.67 19.73
N SER A 24 8.13 -17.49 19.93
CA SER A 24 8.67 -16.24 19.46
C SER A 24 9.62 -15.58 20.48
N PRO A 25 10.72 -14.95 20.03
CA PRO A 25 11.57 -14.13 20.90
C PRO A 25 10.77 -12.98 21.55
N LEU A 26 11.27 -12.43 22.66
CA LEU A 26 10.63 -11.28 23.32
C LEU A 26 10.52 -10.13 22.31
N TYR A 27 9.29 -9.64 22.10
CA TYR A 27 8.99 -8.52 21.24
C TYR A 27 8.65 -7.27 22.05
N ASN A 28 9.13 -6.13 21.58
CA ASN A 28 8.76 -4.81 22.06
C ASN A 28 8.24 -4.00 20.88
N TYR A 29 6.99 -3.55 20.98
CA TYR A 29 6.37 -2.66 20.00
C TYR A 29 6.40 -1.23 20.55
N LEU A 30 7.05 -0.33 19.82
CA LEU A 30 7.26 1.05 20.23
C LEU A 30 6.72 1.99 19.16
N LEU A 31 5.80 2.88 19.56
CA LEU A 31 5.43 4.07 18.80
C LEU A 31 6.17 5.26 19.40
N ASP A 32 7.06 5.88 18.63
CA ASP A 32 7.81 7.03 19.09
C ASP A 32 7.02 8.36 18.93
N PRO A 33 7.46 9.47 19.54
CA PRO A 33 6.79 10.77 19.40
C PRO A 33 6.80 11.36 17.98
N ASN A 34 7.63 10.85 17.07
CA ASN A 34 7.66 11.26 15.66
C ASN A 34 6.63 10.48 14.82
N GLY A 35 5.96 9.48 15.40
CA GLY A 35 4.99 8.64 14.71
C GLY A 35 5.61 7.42 14.03
N GLU A 36 6.87 7.09 14.31
CA GLU A 36 7.51 5.87 13.81
C GLU A 36 7.12 4.69 14.69
N PHE A 37 6.54 3.65 14.07
CA PHE A 37 6.19 2.42 14.74
C PHE A 37 7.23 1.34 14.45
N SER A 38 7.84 0.77 15.49
CA SER A 38 8.87 -0.27 15.34
C SER A 38 8.57 -1.49 16.18
N ARG A 39 8.97 -2.66 15.67
CA ARG A 39 9.10 -3.90 16.45
C ARG A 39 10.58 -4.14 16.73
N LYS A 40 10.93 -4.30 18.01
CA LYS A 40 12.24 -4.75 18.45
C LYS A 40 12.16 -6.17 18.99
N THR A 41 13.22 -6.91 18.78
CA THR A 41 13.36 -8.30 19.22
C THR A 41 14.56 -8.40 20.15
N TRP A 42 14.41 -9.12 21.27
CA TRP A 42 15.54 -9.38 22.16
C TRP A 42 16.47 -10.44 21.57
N VAL A 43 17.74 -10.08 21.39
CA VAL A 43 18.75 -10.98 20.85
C VAL A 43 19.66 -11.46 21.99
N ASN A 44 19.49 -12.73 22.39
CA ASN A 44 20.25 -13.32 23.51
C ASN A 44 21.77 -13.28 23.30
N LYS A 45 22.25 -13.35 22.06
CA LYS A 45 23.69 -13.34 21.74
C LYS A 45 24.34 -11.98 22.04
N THR A 46 23.62 -10.89 21.80
CA THR A 46 24.10 -9.51 21.98
C THR A 46 23.57 -8.89 23.27
N GLU A 47 22.69 -9.59 23.99
CA GLU A 47 22.00 -9.11 25.19
C GLU A 47 21.37 -7.72 24.97
N SER A 48 20.76 -7.54 23.79
CA SER A 48 20.25 -6.24 23.37
C SER A 48 18.95 -6.34 22.58
N TRP A 49 18.21 -5.22 22.54
CA TRP A 49 17.04 -5.04 21.68
C TRP A 49 17.48 -4.60 20.30
N GLU A 50 17.20 -5.40 19.28
CA GLU A 50 17.49 -5.07 17.89
C GLU A 50 16.18 -4.79 17.14
N THR A 51 16.17 -3.77 16.28
CA THR A 51 14.99 -3.44 15.46
C THR A 51 14.83 -4.49 14.37
N ASP A 52 13.65 -5.09 14.33
CA ASP A 52 13.25 -6.13 13.39
C ASP A 52 12.58 -5.51 12.15
N TRP A 53 11.62 -4.61 12.37
CA TRP A 53 11.04 -3.78 11.33
C TRP A 53 10.50 -2.46 11.90
N GLN A 54 10.28 -1.49 11.03
CA GLN A 54 9.69 -0.19 11.37
C GLN A 54 8.81 0.33 10.23
N ILE A 55 7.85 1.20 10.56
CA ILE A 55 6.97 1.88 9.62
C ILE A 55 6.95 3.38 9.98
N PRO A 56 7.12 4.29 8.99
CA PRO A 56 7.33 4.01 7.57
C PRO A 56 8.74 3.51 7.24
N GLU A 57 8.87 2.42 6.48
CA GLU A 57 10.17 1.92 5.99
C GLU A 57 10.61 2.66 4.72
N THR A 58 9.63 2.98 3.87
CA THR A 58 9.80 3.69 2.62
C THR A 58 8.78 4.81 2.51
N GLU A 59 9.02 5.74 1.60
CA GLU A 59 8.07 6.81 1.27
C GLU A 59 6.69 6.26 0.82
N CYS A 60 6.63 5.03 0.28
CA CYS A 60 5.38 4.37 -0.09
C CYS A 60 4.53 3.90 1.10
N ASN A 61 5.10 3.82 2.31
CA ASN A 61 4.31 3.55 3.51
C ASN A 61 3.58 4.79 4.03
N VAL A 62 3.90 5.97 3.50
CA VAL A 62 3.19 7.20 3.81
C VAL A 62 1.90 7.25 3.00
N ASP A 63 0.78 7.41 3.70
CA ASP A 63 -0.53 7.43 3.06
C ASP A 63 -0.66 8.56 2.04
N GLY A 64 -1.31 8.26 0.91
CA GLY A 64 -1.62 9.24 -0.12
C GLY A 64 -0.46 9.78 -0.97
N ILE A 65 0.77 9.25 -0.86
CA ILE A 65 1.94 9.84 -1.54
C ILE A 65 1.81 9.95 -3.07
N CYS A 66 1.14 9.00 -3.72
CA CYS A 66 0.93 9.01 -5.18
C CYS A 66 -0.43 9.53 -5.64
N GLY A 67 -1.27 10.01 -4.72
CA GLY A 67 -2.62 10.43 -5.01
C GLY A 67 -3.54 9.32 -5.53
N VAL A 68 -4.77 9.69 -5.89
CA VAL A 68 -5.78 8.74 -6.37
C VAL A 68 -5.35 8.07 -7.68
N PHE A 69 -5.59 6.76 -7.79
CA PHE A 69 -5.21 5.94 -8.97
C PHE A 69 -3.71 5.97 -9.33
N GLY A 70 -2.85 6.44 -8.41
CA GLY A 70 -1.41 6.31 -8.46
C GLY A 70 -0.94 5.06 -7.73
N ALA A 71 0.14 4.45 -8.22
CA ALA A 71 0.83 3.34 -7.61
C ALA A 71 2.22 3.78 -7.17
N CYS A 72 2.59 3.44 -5.93
CA CYS A 72 3.89 3.73 -5.35
C CYS A 72 4.81 2.50 -5.47
N ASN A 73 6.01 2.71 -5.97
CA ASN A 73 7.06 1.70 -5.99
C ASN A 73 8.40 2.33 -5.60
N PRO A 74 8.98 2.01 -4.42
CA PRO A 74 10.22 2.62 -3.93
C PRO A 74 11.45 2.30 -4.79
N GLN A 75 11.34 1.32 -5.70
CA GLN A 75 12.42 0.95 -6.63
C GLN A 75 12.34 1.72 -7.96
N ASN A 76 11.25 2.44 -8.21
CA ASN A 76 11.07 3.21 -9.45
C ASN A 76 11.57 4.66 -9.29
N SER A 77 12.00 5.26 -10.40
CA SER A 77 12.26 6.69 -10.49
C SER A 77 11.52 7.25 -11.72
N PRO A 78 10.44 8.02 -11.55
CA PRO A 78 9.84 8.46 -10.27
C PRO A 78 9.15 7.33 -9.48
N VAL A 79 9.05 7.49 -8.15
CA VAL A 79 8.42 6.50 -7.25
C VAL A 79 6.94 6.27 -7.57
N CYS A 80 6.26 7.32 -8.00
CA CYS A 80 4.85 7.28 -8.36
C CYS A 80 4.64 7.10 -9.85
N SER A 81 3.72 6.20 -10.19
CA SER A 81 3.27 5.95 -11.56
C SER A 81 1.74 5.83 -11.60
N CYS A 82 1.13 6.23 -12.71
CA CYS A 82 -0.31 6.00 -12.87
C CYS A 82 -0.59 4.52 -13.16
N LEU A 83 -1.68 4.00 -12.60
CA LEU A 83 -2.19 2.69 -12.97
C LEU A 83 -2.37 2.56 -14.48
N ARG A 84 -2.24 1.35 -15.02
CA ARG A 84 -2.42 1.10 -16.45
C ARG A 84 -3.81 1.59 -16.90
N GLY A 85 -3.84 2.43 -17.94
CA GLY A 85 -5.06 3.06 -18.44
C GLY A 85 -5.37 4.42 -17.84
N PHE A 86 -4.53 4.91 -16.93
CA PHE A 86 -4.61 6.25 -16.34
C PHE A 86 -3.43 7.12 -16.76
N GLU A 87 -3.60 8.43 -16.61
CA GLU A 87 -2.58 9.45 -16.87
C GLU A 87 -2.62 10.55 -15.79
N PRO A 88 -1.52 11.30 -15.59
CA PRO A 88 -1.48 12.35 -14.59
C PRO A 88 -2.61 13.36 -14.78
N LYS A 89 -3.34 13.67 -13.70
CA LYS A 89 -4.38 14.71 -13.76
C LYS A 89 -3.79 16.09 -14.06
N ASN A 90 -2.61 16.37 -13.51
CA ASN A 90 -1.84 17.58 -13.78
C ASN A 90 -0.40 17.18 -14.15
N ALA A 91 -0.04 17.33 -15.43
CA ALA A 91 1.26 16.94 -15.96
C ALA A 91 2.42 17.81 -15.41
N ASP A 92 2.17 19.09 -15.15
CA ASP A 92 3.18 20.02 -14.63
C ASP A 92 3.53 19.69 -13.18
N GLU A 93 2.52 19.39 -12.35
CA GLU A 93 2.72 18.89 -10.98
C GLU A 93 3.49 17.57 -10.99
N TRP A 94 3.08 16.63 -11.83
CA TRP A 94 3.68 15.29 -11.91
C TRP A 94 5.17 15.35 -12.27
N THR A 95 5.52 16.22 -13.22
CA THR A 95 6.90 16.41 -13.69
C THR A 95 7.77 17.08 -12.62
N ARG A 96 7.16 17.83 -11.70
CA ARG A 96 7.83 18.46 -10.55
C ARG A 96 7.87 17.56 -9.30
N GLY A 97 7.41 16.32 -9.40
CA GLY A 97 7.35 15.39 -8.28
C GLY A 97 6.20 15.64 -7.30
N ASN A 98 5.19 16.42 -7.71
CA ASN A 98 3.95 16.57 -6.96
C ASN A 98 2.89 15.63 -7.54
N TRP A 99 2.63 14.53 -6.84
CA TRP A 99 1.67 13.50 -7.27
C TRP A 99 0.30 13.61 -6.58
N THR A 100 0.08 14.65 -5.77
CA THR A 100 -1.13 14.80 -4.93
C THR A 100 -2.43 14.83 -5.72
N SER A 101 -2.41 15.40 -6.94
CA SER A 101 -3.54 15.41 -7.87
C SER A 101 -3.92 14.01 -8.41
N GLY A 102 -3.01 13.03 -8.28
CA GLY A 102 -3.21 11.67 -8.74
C GLY A 102 -3.38 11.57 -10.26
N CYS A 103 -4.09 10.52 -10.67
CA CYS A 103 -4.30 10.17 -12.06
C CYS A 103 -5.79 10.15 -12.43
N VAL A 104 -6.07 10.37 -13.71
CA VAL A 104 -7.40 10.27 -14.32
C VAL A 104 -7.40 9.21 -15.42
N ARG A 105 -8.57 8.65 -15.71
CA ARG A 105 -8.70 7.67 -16.79
C ARG A 105 -8.39 8.33 -18.12
N ARG A 106 -7.59 7.67 -18.97
CA ARG A 106 -7.31 8.14 -20.33
C ARG A 106 -8.53 8.10 -21.25
N ARG A 107 -9.54 7.30 -20.91
CA ARG A 107 -10.76 7.09 -21.68
C ARG A 107 -11.95 6.97 -20.75
N TYR A 108 -13.06 7.54 -21.18
CA TYR A 108 -14.36 7.39 -20.52
C TYR A 108 -14.85 5.94 -20.54
N LEU A 109 -15.49 5.54 -19.45
CA LEU A 109 -16.19 4.26 -19.34
C LEU A 109 -17.40 4.23 -20.27
N GLN A 110 -17.92 3.05 -20.57
CA GLN A 110 -19.06 2.84 -21.46
C GLN A 110 -20.30 3.63 -21.00
N CYS A 111 -20.60 3.62 -19.69
CA CYS A 111 -21.75 4.37 -19.14
C CYS A 111 -21.61 5.88 -19.35
N GLU A 112 -20.41 6.42 -19.13
CA GLU A 112 -20.10 7.85 -19.33
C GLU A 112 -20.18 8.23 -20.81
N ARG A 113 -19.78 7.34 -21.72
CA ARG A 113 -19.90 7.56 -23.17
C ARG A 113 -21.35 7.59 -23.62
N THR A 114 -22.19 6.68 -23.11
CA THR A 114 -23.61 6.62 -23.46
C THR A 114 -24.39 7.85 -22.99
N GLU A 115 -24.07 8.38 -21.82
CA GLU A 115 -24.70 9.61 -21.30
C GLU A 115 -24.32 10.85 -22.11
N ASN A 116 -23.09 10.89 -22.62
CA ASN A 116 -22.60 11.99 -23.45
C ASN A 116 -22.98 11.87 -24.94
N GLY A 117 -23.82 10.91 -25.32
CA GLY A 117 -24.23 10.68 -26.71
C GLY A 117 -23.10 10.21 -27.63
N GLY A 118 -22.04 9.64 -27.06
CA GLY A 118 -20.88 9.12 -27.80
C GLY A 118 -21.11 7.73 -28.40
N GLU A 119 -20.24 7.33 -29.34
CA GLU A 119 -20.31 6.02 -30.00
C GLU A 119 -20.00 4.86 -29.04
N LEU A 120 -20.74 3.75 -29.24
CA LEU A 120 -20.52 2.48 -28.55
C LEU A 120 -19.22 1.84 -29.06
N GLY A 121 -18.10 2.23 -28.47
CA GLY A 121 -16.78 1.63 -28.72
C GLY A 121 -16.61 0.25 -28.05
N LYS A 122 -15.36 -0.19 -27.86
CA LYS A 122 -15.07 -1.43 -27.12
C LYS A 122 -15.74 -1.44 -25.74
N GLU A 123 -16.26 -2.60 -25.38
CA GLU A 123 -16.82 -2.87 -24.05
C GLU A 123 -15.73 -2.72 -22.99
N ASP A 124 -16.14 -2.25 -21.80
CA ASP A 124 -15.25 -2.13 -20.67
C ASP A 124 -14.91 -3.52 -20.11
N GLY A 125 -13.75 -3.63 -19.46
CA GLY A 125 -13.30 -4.87 -18.83
C GLY A 125 -12.31 -4.61 -17.70
N PHE A 126 -12.12 -5.61 -16.84
CA PHE A 126 -11.14 -5.55 -15.77
C PHE A 126 -9.79 -6.08 -16.23
N LEU A 127 -8.73 -5.37 -15.87
CA LEU A 127 -7.37 -5.89 -16.00
C LEU A 127 -7.10 -6.85 -14.84
N LYS A 128 -6.59 -8.04 -15.17
CA LYS A 128 -6.05 -8.93 -14.15
C LYS A 128 -4.82 -8.25 -13.54
N LEU A 129 -4.79 -8.16 -12.21
CA LEU A 129 -3.58 -7.78 -11.48
C LEU A 129 -2.60 -8.95 -11.59
N GLU A 130 -1.43 -8.68 -12.16
CA GLU A 130 -0.30 -9.60 -12.07
C GLU A 130 0.41 -9.33 -10.73
N THR A 131 0.35 -10.33 -9.85
CA THR A 131 1.02 -10.37 -8.56
C THR A 131 2.26 -11.22 -8.65
#